data_AF-W5Q4F3-F1
#
_entry.id   AF-W5Q4F3-F1
#
_cell.length_a   1.000
_cell.length_b   1.000
_cell.length_c   1.000
_cell.angle_alpha   90.00
_cell.angle_beta   90.00
_cell.angle_gamma   90.00
#
_symmetry.space_group_name_H-M   'P 1'
#
loop_
_entity.id
_entity.type
_entity.pdbx_description
1 polymer ?
#
loop_
_entity_poly.entity_id
_entity_poly.type
_entity_poly.pdbx_seq_one_letter_code
_entity_poly.pdbx_strand_id
1 'polypeptide(L)'
;MGNWALYLALCLLGAGPTDAEIYQVRFLPAEAGQDVTLECKQNLGYSAMYWYRQDTGQGLKLIYYSTVEKDIQRGDLSEGYSVSREKKELFPLTV
;
A
#
# COMPACT_ATOMS: atom_id res chain seq x y z
N MET A 1 47.92 -6.00 -12.63
CA MET A 1 46.70 -5.82 -13.44
C MET A 1 45.55 -6.69 -12.90
N GLY A 2 44.97 -6.40 -11.73
CA GLY A 2 43.91 -7.29 -11.23
C GLY A 2 43.45 -7.05 -9.79
N ASN A 3 42.88 -5.87 -9.49
CA ASN A 3 42.11 -5.70 -8.25
C ASN A 3 40.95 -4.69 -8.38
N TRP A 4 40.92 -3.87 -9.43
CA TRP A 4 39.83 -2.92 -9.68
C TRP A 4 38.57 -3.61 -10.24
N ALA A 5 38.73 -4.74 -10.94
CA ALA A 5 37.62 -5.52 -11.48
C ALA A 5 36.77 -6.18 -10.38
N LEU A 6 37.37 -6.50 -9.22
CA LEU A 6 36.68 -7.07 -8.06
C LEU A 6 35.71 -6.07 -7.43
N TYR A 7 36.07 -4.79 -7.36
CA TYR A 7 35.19 -3.74 -6.85
C TYR A 7 34.00 -3.48 -7.77
N LEU A 8 34.21 -3.45 -9.09
CA LEU A 8 33.13 -3.28 -10.07
C LEU A 8 32.15 -4.46 -10.06
N ALA A 9 32.63 -5.69 -9.86
CA ALA A 9 31.77 -6.86 -9.74
C ALA A 9 30.93 -6.87 -8.45
N LEU A 10 31.49 -6.37 -7.33
CA LEU A 10 30.79 -6.31 -6.05
C LEU A 10 29.60 -5.33 -6.07
N CYS A 11 29.70 -4.24 -6.84
CA CYS A 11 28.61 -3.26 -6.98
C CYS A 11 27.38 -3.80 -7.74
N LEU A 12 27.55 -4.84 -8.58
CA LEU A 12 26.47 -5.40 -9.39
C LEU A 12 25.67 -6.52 -8.70
N LEU A 13 26.17 -7.05 -7.58
CA LEU A 13 25.54 -8.16 -6.84
C LEU A 13 24.65 -7.71 -5.66
N GLY A 14 24.64 -6.41 -5.34
CA GLY A 14 24.13 -5.88 -4.08
C GLY A 14 22.70 -5.33 -4.05
N ALA A 15 21.91 -5.48 -5.12
CA ALA A 15 20.51 -5.03 -5.13
C ALA A 15 19.63 -6.05 -5.86
N GLY A 16 19.38 -7.18 -5.21
CA GLY A 16 18.21 -7.99 -5.55
C GLY A 16 16.94 -7.13 -5.37
N PRO A 17 15.86 -7.39 -6.12
CA PRO A 17 14.60 -6.71 -5.91
C PRO A 17 14.21 -6.89 -4.43
N THR A 18 14.19 -5.80 -3.68
CA THR A 18 13.52 -5.79 -2.38
C THR A 18 12.07 -6.11 -2.69
N ASP A 19 11.64 -7.30 -2.30
CA ASP A 19 10.23 -7.68 -2.33
C ASP A 19 9.41 -6.50 -1.79
N ALA A 20 8.43 -6.03 -2.55
CA ALA A 20 7.73 -4.80 -2.21
C ALA A 20 7.01 -5.01 -0.87
N GLU A 21 7.59 -4.43 0.19
CA GLU A 21 7.18 -4.53 1.59
C GLU A 21 5.69 -4.22 1.81
N ILE A 22 5.14 -3.34 0.98
CA ILE A 22 3.72 -3.05 0.86
C ILE A 22 3.36 -2.97 -0.64
N TYR A 23 2.38 -3.75 -1.06
CA TYR A 23 1.82 -3.75 -2.41
C TYR A 23 0.47 -3.04 -2.42
N GLN A 24 0.29 -2.10 -3.33
CA GLN A 24 -1.01 -1.47 -3.60
C GLN A 24 -1.25 -1.40 -5.11
N VAL A 25 -2.50 -1.58 -5.53
CA VAL A 25 -2.90 -1.33 -6.93
C VAL A 25 -2.62 0.14 -7.28
N ARG A 26 -1.79 0.37 -8.32
CA ARG A 26 -1.35 1.72 -8.72
C ARG A 26 -2.36 2.46 -9.59
N PHE A 27 -3.09 1.73 -10.43
CA PHE A 27 -4.03 2.31 -11.37
C PHE A 27 -5.18 1.33 -11.60
N LEU A 28 -6.41 1.78 -11.35
CA LEU A 28 -7.62 1.01 -11.55
C LEU A 28 -8.68 1.94 -12.16
N PRO A 29 -8.83 1.95 -13.50
CA PRO A 29 -9.88 2.73 -14.13
C PRO A 29 -11.24 2.09 -13.82
N ALA A 30 -12.23 2.94 -13.53
CA ALA A 30 -13.59 2.54 -13.21
C ALA A 30 -14.58 3.43 -13.97
N GLU A 31 -15.69 2.87 -14.41
CA GLU A 31 -16.81 3.67 -14.91
C GLU A 31 -17.59 4.29 -13.73
N ALA A 32 -18.34 5.35 -14.01
CA ALA A 32 -19.16 5.99 -12.98
C ALA A 32 -20.22 5.01 -12.46
N GLY A 33 -20.27 4.82 -11.14
CA GLY A 33 -21.19 3.88 -10.48
C GLY A 33 -20.74 2.42 -10.52
N GLN A 34 -19.54 2.13 -11.04
CA GLN A 34 -18.94 0.80 -10.93
C GLN A 34 -18.23 0.67 -9.58
N ASP A 35 -18.67 -0.30 -8.78
CA ASP A 35 -17.98 -0.67 -7.55
C ASP A 35 -16.58 -1.21 -7.88
N VAL A 36 -15.55 -0.61 -7.28
CA VAL A 36 -14.16 -1.04 -7.48
C VAL A 36 -13.44 -1.21 -6.16
N THR A 37 -12.58 -2.23 -6.09
CA THR A 37 -11.81 -2.52 -4.88
C THR A 37 -10.32 -2.34 -5.14
N LEU A 38 -9.71 -1.44 -4.38
CA LEU A 38 -8.26 -1.25 -4.31
C LEU A 38 -7.68 -2.23 -3.30
N GLU A 39 -6.76 -3.08 -3.74
CA GLU A 39 -6.04 -3.98 -2.84
C GLU A 39 -4.83 -3.29 -2.22
N CYS A 40 -4.66 -3.47 -0.91
CA CYS A 40 -3.41 -3.20 -0.20
C CYS A 40 -2.97 -4.48 0.52
N LYS A 41 -1.72 -4.92 0.29
CA LYS A 41 -1.13 -6.14 0.83
C LYS A 41 0.22 -5.83 1.46
N GLN A 42 0.59 -6.50 2.54
CA GLN A 42 1.89 -6.36 3.18
C GLN A 42 2.37 -7.69 3.75
N ASN A 43 3.69 -7.87 3.82
CA ASN A 43 4.32 -9.08 4.38
C ASN A 43 5.34 -8.76 5.48
N LEU A 44 5.40 -7.51 5.93
CA LEU A 44 6.29 -7.04 6.98
C LEU A 44 5.75 -7.24 8.40
N GLY A 45 4.48 -7.66 8.53
CA GLY A 45 3.84 -7.77 9.82
C GLY A 45 3.54 -6.42 10.48
N TYR A 46 3.40 -5.34 9.69
CA TYR A 46 2.90 -4.07 10.21
C TYR A 46 1.51 -4.24 10.82
N SER A 47 1.32 -3.71 12.03
CA SER A 47 0.03 -3.76 12.71
C SER A 47 -0.94 -2.78 12.05
N ALA A 48 -0.49 -1.53 11.88
CA ALA A 48 -1.31 -0.47 11.32
C ALA A 48 -1.24 -0.40 9.79
N MET A 49 -2.41 -0.31 9.15
CA MET A 49 -2.56 0.02 7.73
C MET A 49 -3.56 1.15 7.58
N TYR A 50 -3.34 2.01 6.59
CA TYR A 50 -4.06 3.27 6.40
C TYR A 50 -4.46 3.43 4.93
N TRP A 51 -5.63 3.99 4.71
CA TRP A 51 -6.06 4.50 3.41
C TRP A 51 -6.16 6.01 3.47
N TYR A 52 -5.42 6.67 2.58
CA TYR A 52 -5.51 8.10 2.36
C TYR A 52 -5.95 8.38 0.93
N ARG A 53 -6.71 9.45 0.76
CA ARG A 53 -6.96 10.07 -0.54
C ARG A 53 -6.13 11.32 -0.66
N GLN A 54 -5.54 11.52 -1.84
CA GLN A 54 -4.89 12.77 -2.21
C GLN A 54 -5.46 13.26 -3.53
N ASP A 55 -6.24 14.34 -3.47
CA ASP A 55 -6.67 15.05 -4.67
C ASP A 55 -5.62 16.11 -5.03
N THR A 56 -5.47 16.43 -6.32
CA THR A 56 -4.52 17.45 -6.80
C THR A 56 -4.71 18.77 -6.06
N GLY A 57 -3.63 19.31 -5.49
CA GLY A 57 -3.65 20.59 -4.76
C GLY A 57 -4.24 20.50 -3.34
N GLN A 58 -4.68 19.32 -2.89
CA GLN A 58 -5.16 19.09 -1.54
C GLN A 58 -4.13 18.30 -0.72
N GLY A 59 -4.18 18.44 0.60
CA GLY A 59 -3.44 17.58 1.52
C GLY A 59 -4.00 16.16 1.55
N LEU A 60 -3.29 15.27 2.24
CA LEU A 60 -3.78 13.92 2.51
C LEU A 60 -5.04 13.97 3.37
N LYS A 61 -6.09 13.25 2.96
CA LYS A 61 -7.30 13.03 3.76
C LYS A 61 -7.40 11.58 4.15
N LEU A 62 -7.52 11.30 5.44
CA LEU A 62 -7.65 9.95 5.95
C LEU A 62 -9.05 9.41 5.61
N ILE A 63 -9.10 8.24 4.99
CA ILE A 63 -10.37 7.53 4.72
C ILE A 63 -10.66 6.57 5.88
N TYR A 64 -9.75 5.62 6.12
CA TYR A 64 -9.83 4.62 7.18
C TYR A 64 -8.44 4.20 7.63
N TYR A 65 -8.35 3.66 8.83
CA TYR A 65 -7.18 2.91 9.29
C TYR A 65 -7.58 1.72 10.17
N SER A 66 -6.63 0.82 10.36
CA SER A 66 -6.82 -0.33 11.23
C SER A 66 -5.47 -0.78 11.79
N THR A 67 -5.39 -0.90 13.11
CA THR A 67 -4.18 -1.31 13.86
C THR A 67 -4.17 -2.79 14.21
N VAL A 68 -5.34 -3.43 14.24
CA VAL A 68 -5.53 -4.85 14.48
C VAL A 68 -6.67 -5.37 13.60
N GLU A 69 -6.66 -6.69 13.35
CA GLU A 69 -7.71 -7.34 12.57
C GLU A 69 -9.10 -7.08 13.14
N LYS A 70 -10.08 -6.92 12.24
CA LYS A 70 -11.50 -6.69 12.52
C LYS A 70 -11.84 -5.39 13.23
N ASP A 71 -10.84 -4.60 13.64
CA ASP A 71 -11.04 -3.26 14.18
C ASP A 71 -10.73 -2.21 13.12
N ILE A 72 -11.75 -1.46 12.70
CA ILE A 72 -11.68 -0.44 11.66
C ILE A 72 -12.05 0.90 12.25
N GLN A 73 -11.18 1.86 12.04
CA GLN A 73 -11.32 3.22 12.51
C GLN A 73 -11.58 4.16 11.33
N ARG A 74 -12.60 5.00 11.46
CA ARG A 74 -12.99 5.98 10.44
C ARG A 74 -12.05 7.18 10.44
N GLY A 75 -11.73 7.69 9.26
CA GLY A 75 -11.12 8.99 9.08
C GLY A 75 -12.13 10.07 8.68
N ASP A 76 -11.62 11.25 8.36
CA ASP A 76 -12.43 12.43 7.99
C ASP A 76 -13.17 12.26 6.65
N LEU A 77 -12.73 11.34 5.79
CA LEU A 77 -13.28 11.11 4.45
C LEU A 77 -13.77 9.66 4.29
N SER A 78 -14.51 9.13 5.26
CA SER A 78 -14.99 7.75 5.21
C SER A 78 -16.24 7.52 4.35
N GLU A 79 -16.99 8.59 4.04
CA GLU A 79 -18.25 8.48 3.29
C GLU A 79 -18.01 8.03 1.84
N GLY A 80 -18.85 7.11 1.37
CA GLY A 80 -18.71 6.51 0.04
C GLY A 80 -17.60 5.47 -0.08
N TYR A 81 -16.94 5.11 1.03
CA TYR A 81 -15.89 4.09 1.07
C TYR A 81 -16.24 2.98 2.05
N SER A 82 -15.85 1.75 1.70
CA SER A 82 -15.93 0.58 2.57
C SER A 82 -14.58 -0.12 2.65
N VAL A 83 -14.22 -0.64 3.81
CA VAL A 83 -12.96 -1.38 4.01
C VAL A 83 -13.21 -2.64 4.82
N SER A 84 -12.29 -3.61 4.73
CA SER A 84 -12.26 -4.78 5.61
C SER A 84 -10.84 -5.06 6.09
N ARG A 85 -10.69 -5.64 7.30
CA ARG A 85 -9.39 -6.08 7.84
C ARG A 85 -9.51 -7.47 8.44
N GLU A 86 -9.81 -8.45 7.60
CA GLU A 86 -9.92 -9.85 8.04
C GLU A 86 -8.56 -10.51 8.31
N LYS A 87 -7.49 -10.01 7.68
CA LYS A 87 -6.13 -10.53 7.82
C LYS A 87 -5.16 -9.38 8.02
N LYS A 88 -4.13 -9.58 8.85
CA LYS A 88 -3.09 -8.58 9.09
C LYS A 88 -2.42 -8.10 7.81
N GLU A 89 -2.26 -9.00 6.84
CA GLU A 89 -1.59 -8.75 5.56
C GLU A 89 -2.44 -7.98 4.55
N LEU A 90 -3.76 -7.85 4.75
CA LEU A 90 -4.68 -7.34 3.73
C LEU A 90 -5.54 -6.18 4.26
N PHE A 91 -5.60 -5.07 3.54
CA PHE A 91 -6.52 -3.99 3.87
C PHE A 91 -7.18 -3.43 2.61
N PRO A 92 -8.13 -4.15 1.98
CA PRO A 92 -8.81 -3.69 0.78
C PRO A 92 -9.77 -2.52 1.06
N LEU A 93 -9.93 -1.64 0.07
CA LEU A 93 -10.87 -0.53 0.08
C LEU A 93 -11.76 -0.56 -1.16
N THR A 94 -13.07 -0.58 -0.95
CA THR A 94 -14.09 -0.51 -2.00
C THR A 94 -14.65 0.91 -2.08
N VAL A 95 -14.82 1.41 -3.29
CA VAL A 95 -15.42 2.70 -3.66
C VAL A 95 -16.70 2.45 -4.43
#